data_AF-A0A2U0HZJ9-F1
#
_entry.id   AF-A0A2U0HZJ9-F1
#
_cell.length_a   1.000
_cell.length_b   1.000
_cell.length_c   1.000
_cell.angle_alpha   90.00
_cell.angle_beta   90.00
_cell.angle_gamma   90.00
#
_symmetry.space_group_name_H-M   'P 1'
#
loop_
_entity.id
_entity.type
_entity.pdbx_description
1 polymer ?
#
loop_
_entity_poly.entity_id
_entity_poly.type
_entity_poly.pdbx_seq_one_letter_code
_entity_poly.pdbx_strand_id
1 'polypeptide(L)'
;MDVTSSDSGILIPRVALSSDTDVTTVTNPNGGGAPVVSTLVYNDGTSGLTPAGFYFWNGSSWSKLIDTTPDVYFGKAIINSTGNIDITGIPFQPKRVVFTAYANVDSYNLNTNSSGANNNNTKENTFGSMKGYAFEMGRTITQQVIFNGGSGNSINNISRYASSSHCIGLRYTNNNGSDLGLTNASLTSFKADGFRLNVTTLTDNVVVLYEAYRN
;
A
#
# COMPACT_ATOMS: atom_id res chain seq x y z
N MET A 1 -20.84 26.11 29.33
CA MET A 1 -20.75 27.51 28.86
C MET A 1 -20.99 27.45 27.39
N ASP A 2 -21.97 28.19 26.90
CA ASP A 2 -22.34 28.18 25.49
C ASP A 2 -21.77 29.42 24.81
N VAL A 3 -21.25 29.25 23.59
CA VAL A 3 -20.78 30.35 22.75
C VAL A 3 -21.86 30.59 21.71
N THR A 4 -22.51 31.75 21.74
CA THR A 4 -23.59 32.09 20.80
C THR A 4 -23.25 33.35 20.02
N SER A 5 -23.19 33.24 18.69
CA SER A 5 -23.16 34.36 17.74
C SER A 5 -23.78 33.92 16.42
N SER A 6 -24.47 34.82 15.71
CA SER A 6 -25.08 34.56 14.41
C SER A 6 -24.15 34.82 13.22
N ASP A 7 -23.05 35.52 13.45
CA ASP A 7 -22.18 36.07 12.39
C ASP A 7 -20.69 36.10 12.75
N SER A 8 -20.32 35.72 13.97
CA SER A 8 -18.93 35.74 14.44
C SER A 8 -18.33 34.34 14.47
N GLY A 9 -17.07 34.23 14.04
CA GLY A 9 -16.27 33.01 14.19
C GLY A 9 -15.57 32.91 15.54
N ILE A 10 -14.98 31.75 15.82
CA ILE A 10 -14.10 31.54 16.99
C ILE A 10 -12.65 31.50 16.48
N LEU A 11 -11.80 32.39 17.01
CA LEU A 11 -10.36 32.31 16.77
C LEU A 11 -9.74 31.31 17.74
N ILE A 12 -9.36 30.15 17.22
CA ILE A 12 -8.70 29.10 17.99
C ILE A 12 -7.23 29.48 18.26
N PRO A 13 -6.68 29.22 19.46
CA PRO A 13 -5.28 29.48 19.78
C PRO A 13 -4.31 28.87 18.75
N ARG A 14 -3.33 29.65 18.31
CA ARG A 14 -2.25 29.21 17.42
C ARG A 14 -1.03 28.87 18.26
N VAL A 15 -0.51 27.65 18.09
CA VAL A 15 0.62 27.12 18.86
C VAL A 15 1.57 26.35 17.94
N ALA A 16 2.83 26.19 18.36
CA ALA A 16 3.82 25.41 17.64
C ALA A 16 4.06 24.07 18.38
N LEU A 17 3.24 23.05 18.09
CA LEU A 17 3.34 21.75 18.76
C LEU A 17 4.65 21.06 18.39
N SER A 18 5.36 20.51 19.39
CA SER A 18 6.64 19.84 19.20
C SER A 18 6.52 18.39 18.72
N SER A 19 5.41 17.72 19.02
CA SER A 19 5.09 16.36 18.58
C SER A 19 3.59 16.09 18.74
N ASP A 20 3.14 14.93 18.28
CA ASP A 20 1.77 14.45 18.52
C ASP A 20 1.52 14.10 19.99
N THR A 21 2.54 13.96 20.82
CA THR A 21 2.43 13.68 22.26
C THR A 21 2.78 14.89 23.13
N ASP A 22 2.89 16.09 22.55
CA ASP A 22 3.22 17.32 23.26
C ASP A 22 2.13 17.71 24.27
N VAL A 23 2.44 17.60 25.56
CA VAL A 23 1.55 17.97 26.66
C VAL A 23 1.93 19.29 27.34
N THR A 24 2.93 20.01 26.81
CA THR A 24 3.55 21.17 27.47
C THR A 24 3.23 22.49 26.78
N THR A 25 3.10 22.49 25.45
CA THR A 25 2.83 23.70 24.67
C THR A 25 1.44 24.29 24.95
N VAL A 26 0.46 23.44 25.27
CA VAL A 26 -0.91 23.85 25.57
C VAL A 26 -1.18 23.63 27.06
N THR A 27 -1.48 24.72 27.77
CA THR A 27 -1.78 24.65 29.22
C THR A 27 -3.15 24.03 29.46
N ASN A 28 -3.21 23.03 30.34
CA ASN A 28 -4.48 22.44 30.78
C ASN A 28 -5.27 23.44 31.66
N PRO A 29 -6.53 23.79 31.28
CA PRO A 29 -7.35 24.72 32.06
C PRO A 29 -7.78 24.19 33.43
N ASN A 30 -7.78 22.87 33.64
CA ASN A 30 -8.10 22.24 34.93
C ASN A 30 -6.89 22.18 35.89
N GLY A 31 -5.73 22.69 35.47
CA GLY A 31 -4.50 22.75 36.25
C GLY A 31 -3.64 21.49 36.12
N GLY A 32 -2.38 21.69 35.70
CA GLY A 32 -1.34 20.66 35.64
C GLY A 32 -1.57 19.53 34.61
N GLY A 33 -0.49 18.97 34.08
CA GLY A 33 -0.54 17.77 33.23
C GLY A 33 -1.08 17.99 31.82
N ALA A 34 -1.48 16.88 31.18
CA ALA A 34 -1.89 16.84 29.77
C ALA A 34 -3.15 17.66 29.48
N PRO A 35 -3.36 18.14 28.23
CA PRO A 35 -4.58 18.80 27.83
C PRO A 35 -5.84 17.95 28.09
N VAL A 36 -6.99 18.61 28.25
CA VAL A 36 -8.28 17.91 28.39
C VAL A 36 -8.69 17.35 27.02
N VAL A 37 -9.33 16.17 27.00
CA VAL A 37 -9.91 15.60 25.77
C VAL A 37 -10.77 16.64 25.05
N SER A 38 -10.67 16.68 23.72
CA SER A 38 -11.35 17.64 22.84
C SER A 38 -10.81 19.08 22.90
N THR A 39 -9.68 19.34 23.59
CA THR A 39 -8.96 20.61 23.45
C THR A 39 -8.58 20.81 21.99
N LEU A 40 -8.99 21.92 21.38
CA LEU A 40 -8.76 22.25 19.96
C LEU A 40 -7.75 23.41 19.84
N VAL A 41 -6.73 23.24 19.00
CA VAL A 41 -5.73 24.27 18.68
C VAL A 41 -5.48 24.32 17.18
N TYR A 42 -4.90 25.43 16.70
CA TYR A 42 -4.27 25.50 15.39
C TYR A 42 -2.76 25.32 15.56
N ASN A 43 -2.21 24.19 15.11
CA ASN A 43 -0.76 23.99 15.01
C ASN A 43 -0.22 24.79 13.83
N ASP A 44 0.73 25.69 14.05
CA ASP A 44 1.33 26.51 12.99
C ASP A 44 2.40 25.77 12.17
N GLY A 45 2.82 24.58 12.62
CA GLY A 45 3.79 23.76 11.91
C GLY A 45 5.23 24.30 11.93
N THR A 46 5.54 25.25 12.81
CA THR A 46 6.88 25.85 12.92
C THR A 46 7.81 25.13 13.90
N SER A 47 7.28 24.17 14.66
CA SER A 47 8.01 23.30 15.57
C SER A 47 8.07 21.85 15.01
N GLY A 48 8.06 20.82 15.85
CA GLY A 48 8.28 19.43 15.43
C GLY A 48 7.05 18.69 14.87
N LEU A 49 5.82 19.08 15.22
CA LEU A 49 4.62 18.47 14.64
C LEU A 49 4.28 19.15 13.31
N THR A 50 4.29 18.39 12.23
CA THR A 50 3.88 18.83 10.89
C THR A 50 2.84 17.88 10.32
N PRO A 51 1.97 18.34 9.41
CA PRO A 51 1.83 19.70 8.88
C PRO A 51 1.04 20.65 9.81
N ALA A 52 1.03 21.94 9.48
CA ALA A 52 0.13 22.92 10.09
C ALA A 52 -1.35 22.55 9.90
N GLY A 53 -2.21 23.00 10.81
CA GLY A 53 -3.66 22.81 10.73
C GLY A 53 -4.34 22.75 12.09
N PHE A 54 -5.64 22.43 12.09
CA PHE A 54 -6.39 22.21 13.33
C PHE A 54 -6.09 20.84 13.91
N TYR A 55 -5.76 20.79 15.20
CA TYR A 55 -5.52 19.56 15.96
C TYR A 55 -6.36 19.56 17.21
N PHE A 56 -6.89 18.40 17.58
CA PHE A 56 -7.55 18.20 18.86
C PHE A 56 -6.83 17.14 19.69
N TRP A 57 -6.84 17.31 21.01
CA TRP A 57 -6.32 16.31 21.93
C TRP A 57 -7.34 15.18 22.09
N ASN A 58 -6.97 13.95 21.72
CA ASN A 58 -7.85 12.78 21.82
C ASN A 58 -7.80 12.09 23.20
N GLY A 59 -7.01 12.62 24.14
CA GLY A 59 -6.74 12.02 25.46
C GLY A 59 -5.35 11.42 25.58
N SER A 60 -4.68 11.14 24.46
CA SER A 60 -3.35 10.54 24.40
C SER A 60 -2.40 11.22 23.41
N SER A 61 -2.93 11.76 22.31
CA SER A 61 -2.17 12.47 21.29
C SER A 61 -3.00 13.56 20.60
N TRP A 62 -2.30 14.49 19.95
CA TRP A 62 -2.86 15.46 19.03
C TRP A 62 -3.23 14.79 17.71
N SER A 63 -4.53 14.77 17.41
CA SER A 63 -5.07 14.26 16.16
C SER A 63 -5.46 15.43 15.26
N LYS A 64 -5.02 15.40 14.01
CA LYS A 64 -5.40 16.42 13.04
C LYS A 64 -6.91 16.32 12.76
N LEU A 65 -7.63 17.44 12.85
CA LEU A 65 -9.08 17.49 12.67
C LEU A 65 -9.46 17.27 11.19
N ILE A 66 -8.71 17.88 10.28
CA ILE A 66 -8.89 17.72 8.84
C ILE A 66 -7.65 17.02 8.29
N ASP A 67 -7.80 15.73 8.05
CA ASP A 67 -6.79 14.92 7.41
C ASP A 67 -7.18 14.69 5.94
N THR A 68 -6.40 15.28 5.04
CA THR A 68 -6.58 15.16 3.59
C THR A 68 -5.73 14.02 3.01
N THR A 69 -5.04 13.25 3.85
CA THR A 69 -4.28 12.08 3.42
C THR A 69 -5.28 11.04 2.91
N PRO A 70 -5.11 10.53 1.67
CA PRO A 70 -6.08 9.60 1.10
C PRO A 70 -6.11 8.28 1.88
N ASP A 71 -7.28 7.65 1.96
CA ASP A 71 -7.41 6.32 2.58
C ASP A 71 -6.89 5.20 1.68
N VAL A 72 -6.85 5.46 0.37
CA VAL A 72 -6.39 4.53 -0.67
C VAL A 72 -5.38 5.22 -1.58
N TYR A 73 -4.27 4.54 -1.85
CA TYR A 73 -3.26 4.96 -2.81
C TYR A 73 -3.13 3.92 -3.92
N PHE A 74 -3.29 4.35 -5.16
CA PHE A 74 -3.08 3.51 -6.35
C PHE A 74 -1.66 3.70 -6.86
N GLY A 75 -0.94 2.60 -7.04
CA GLY A 75 0.42 2.63 -7.55
C GLY A 75 0.75 1.45 -8.45
N LYS A 76 2.01 1.42 -8.89
CA LYS A 76 2.55 0.39 -9.77
C LYS A 76 4.03 0.17 -9.48
N ALA A 77 4.50 -1.05 -9.69
CA ALA A 77 5.90 -1.43 -9.55
C ALA A 77 6.29 -2.44 -10.63
N ILE A 78 7.57 -2.51 -10.98
CA ILE A 78 8.11 -3.60 -11.80
C ILE A 78 8.89 -4.52 -10.89
N ILE A 79 8.53 -5.81 -10.90
CA ILE A 79 9.32 -6.88 -10.29
C ILE A 79 10.33 -7.35 -11.35
N ASN A 80 11.61 -7.08 -11.14
CA ASN A 80 12.69 -7.36 -12.11
C ASN A 80 13.96 -7.96 -11.50
N SER A 81 13.93 -8.28 -10.21
CA SER A 81 15.04 -8.91 -9.50
C SER A 81 14.49 -9.76 -8.35
N THR A 82 15.24 -10.78 -7.95
CA THR A 82 14.96 -11.56 -6.73
C THR A 82 15.44 -10.81 -5.50
N GLY A 83 14.93 -11.20 -4.32
CA GLY A 83 15.27 -10.58 -3.05
C GLY A 83 14.35 -9.41 -2.67
N ASN A 84 14.85 -8.52 -1.81
CA ASN A 84 14.02 -7.48 -1.21
C ASN A 84 13.83 -6.29 -2.15
N ILE A 85 12.58 -5.88 -2.35
CA ILE A 85 12.19 -4.67 -3.08
C ILE A 85 11.37 -3.78 -2.17
N ASP A 86 11.76 -2.52 -2.08
CA ASP A 86 11.02 -1.50 -1.34
C ASP A 86 10.13 -0.70 -2.28
N ILE A 87 8.83 -0.67 -1.97
CA ILE A 87 7.86 0.21 -2.60
C ILE A 87 7.65 1.39 -1.65
N THR A 88 8.01 2.59 -2.12
CA THR A 88 8.01 3.83 -1.34
C THR A 88 7.14 4.90 -2.01
N GLY A 89 7.01 6.07 -1.37
CA GLY A 89 6.24 7.20 -1.92
C GLY A 89 4.73 7.12 -1.68
N ILE A 90 4.27 6.18 -0.86
CA ILE A 90 2.90 6.13 -0.37
C ILE A 90 2.79 7.13 0.79
N PRO A 91 1.80 8.04 0.81
CA PRO A 91 1.74 9.14 1.78
C PRO A 91 1.32 8.71 3.20
N PHE A 92 1.33 7.42 3.48
CA PHE A 92 0.96 6.82 4.76
C PHE A 92 1.57 5.42 4.86
N GLN A 93 1.65 4.90 6.09
CA GLN A 93 1.93 3.49 6.32
C GLN A 93 0.70 2.65 5.96
N PRO A 94 0.75 1.80 4.92
CA PRO A 94 -0.37 0.95 4.59
C PRO A 94 -0.57 -0.13 5.66
N LYS A 95 -1.78 -0.64 5.79
CA LYS A 95 -2.13 -1.83 6.59
C LYS A 95 -2.64 -3.00 5.76
N ARG A 96 -3.03 -2.71 4.52
CA ARG A 96 -3.46 -3.69 3.52
C ARG A 96 -2.98 -3.24 2.14
N VAL A 97 -2.54 -4.19 1.32
CA VAL A 97 -2.26 -3.98 -0.10
C VAL A 97 -2.98 -5.05 -0.91
N VAL A 98 -3.59 -4.66 -2.02
CA VAL A 98 -4.12 -5.58 -3.04
C VAL A 98 -3.24 -5.45 -4.28
N PHE A 99 -2.92 -6.57 -4.91
CA PHE A 99 -2.06 -6.64 -6.08
C PHE A 99 -2.81 -7.26 -7.27
N THR A 100 -2.59 -6.70 -8.46
CA THR A 100 -3.06 -7.28 -9.73
C THR A 100 -1.92 -7.24 -10.74
N ALA A 101 -1.74 -8.33 -11.47
CA ALA A 101 -0.76 -8.40 -12.56
C ALA A 101 -1.20 -9.38 -13.64
N TYR A 102 -0.59 -9.24 -14.80
CA TYR A 102 -0.83 -10.05 -15.98
C TYR A 102 0.50 -10.62 -16.47
N ALA A 103 0.50 -11.88 -16.91
CA ALA A 103 1.69 -12.47 -17.50
C ALA A 103 2.12 -11.68 -18.73
N ASN A 104 3.43 -11.57 -18.94
CA ASN A 104 4.05 -10.93 -20.11
C ASN A 104 3.74 -9.42 -20.27
N VAL A 105 3.42 -8.74 -19.17
CA VAL A 105 3.35 -7.27 -19.12
C VAL A 105 4.44 -6.76 -18.19
N ASP A 106 5.58 -6.38 -18.75
CA ASP A 106 6.82 -6.04 -18.02
C ASP A 106 7.20 -4.55 -18.08
N SER A 107 6.48 -3.76 -18.89
CA SER A 107 6.67 -2.33 -19.06
C SER A 107 5.38 -1.56 -18.76
N TYR A 108 5.54 -0.36 -18.18
CA TYR A 108 4.41 0.56 -17.95
C TYR A 108 3.77 1.07 -19.24
N ASN A 109 4.51 1.03 -20.35
CA ASN A 109 4.05 1.42 -21.67
C ASN A 109 4.42 0.28 -22.62
N LEU A 110 3.50 -0.66 -22.81
CA LEU A 110 3.67 -1.82 -23.68
C LEU A 110 2.50 -1.87 -24.66
N ASN A 111 2.80 -1.84 -25.95
CA ASN A 111 1.82 -2.00 -27.03
C ASN A 111 2.46 -2.75 -28.20
N THR A 112 2.85 -3.98 -27.92
CA THR A 112 3.45 -4.90 -28.89
C THR A 112 2.99 -6.31 -28.57
N ASN A 113 3.12 -7.20 -29.54
CA ASN A 113 2.95 -8.63 -29.29
C ASN A 113 4.07 -9.14 -28.37
N SER A 114 3.80 -10.25 -27.67
CA SER A 114 4.82 -10.98 -26.91
C SER A 114 6.01 -11.35 -27.81
N SER A 115 7.23 -11.23 -27.29
CA SER A 115 8.44 -11.59 -28.02
C SER A 115 8.51 -13.10 -28.27
N GLY A 116 8.71 -13.54 -29.50
CA GLY A 116 8.91 -14.95 -29.82
C GLY A 116 8.31 -15.38 -31.15
N ALA A 117 8.45 -16.67 -31.46
CA ALA A 117 7.79 -17.27 -32.60
C ALA A 117 6.30 -17.49 -32.32
N ASN A 118 5.48 -17.36 -33.36
CA ASN A 118 4.05 -17.70 -33.30
C ASN A 118 3.90 -19.16 -32.85
N ASN A 119 2.88 -19.42 -32.02
CA ASN A 119 2.49 -20.78 -31.64
C ASN A 119 3.64 -21.60 -31.01
N ASN A 120 4.43 -20.96 -30.14
CA ASN A 120 5.53 -21.61 -29.43
C ASN A 120 5.18 -21.92 -27.97
N ASN A 121 5.74 -23.00 -27.43
CA ASN A 121 5.51 -23.48 -26.06
C ASN A 121 6.48 -22.84 -25.04
N THR A 122 6.62 -21.52 -25.09
CA THR A 122 7.49 -20.74 -24.19
C THR A 122 6.67 -19.84 -23.28
N LYS A 123 7.33 -19.26 -22.26
CA LYS A 123 6.68 -18.42 -21.24
C LYS A 123 5.95 -17.21 -21.84
N GLU A 124 6.47 -16.67 -22.94
CA GLU A 124 5.96 -15.47 -23.62
C GLU A 124 4.58 -15.70 -24.22
N ASN A 125 4.17 -16.96 -24.43
CA ASN A 125 2.81 -17.32 -24.82
C ASN A 125 1.87 -17.57 -23.63
N THR A 126 2.28 -17.30 -22.38
CA THR A 126 1.36 -17.41 -21.24
C THR A 126 0.31 -16.30 -21.27
N PHE A 127 -0.97 -16.67 -21.29
CA PHE A 127 -2.07 -15.74 -21.05
C PHE A 127 -2.66 -16.02 -19.68
N GLY A 128 -2.59 -15.07 -18.76
CA GLY A 128 -3.14 -15.25 -17.43
C GLY A 128 -2.97 -14.02 -16.57
N SER A 129 -3.70 -14.03 -15.45
CA SER A 129 -3.69 -12.93 -14.50
C SER A 129 -3.71 -13.45 -13.07
N MET A 130 -3.21 -12.62 -12.17
CA MET A 130 -3.21 -12.87 -10.75
C MET A 130 -3.92 -11.76 -9.99
N LYS A 131 -4.51 -12.12 -8.86
CA LYS A 131 -4.93 -11.19 -7.82
C LYS A 131 -4.45 -11.71 -6.48
N GLY A 132 -3.85 -10.82 -5.70
CA GLY A 132 -3.38 -11.15 -4.37
C GLY A 132 -3.60 -10.01 -3.39
N TYR A 133 -3.41 -10.31 -2.11
CA TYR A 133 -3.46 -9.32 -1.05
C TYR A 133 -2.44 -9.65 0.03
N ALA A 134 -2.11 -8.64 0.82
CA ALA A 134 -1.40 -8.77 2.09
C ALA A 134 -1.96 -7.75 3.07
N PHE A 135 -2.13 -8.12 4.34
CA PHE A 135 -2.49 -7.20 5.42
C PHE A 135 -1.86 -7.62 6.72
N GLU A 136 -1.68 -6.65 7.62
CA GLU A 136 -1.13 -6.89 8.95
C GLU A 136 -2.26 -7.20 9.95
N MET A 137 -2.11 -8.28 10.70
CA MET A 137 -2.96 -8.61 11.85
C MET A 137 -2.07 -8.77 13.09
N GLY A 138 -2.09 -7.77 13.97
CA GLY A 138 -1.22 -7.71 15.14
C GLY A 138 0.24 -7.43 14.77
N ARG A 139 1.01 -8.48 14.46
CA ARG A 139 2.43 -8.43 14.05
C ARG A 139 2.77 -9.44 12.94
N THR A 140 1.76 -10.07 12.37
CA THR A 140 1.92 -11.09 11.32
C THR A 140 1.27 -10.59 10.05
N ILE A 141 1.96 -10.78 8.93
CA ILE A 141 1.41 -10.50 7.62
C ILE A 141 0.63 -11.72 7.15
N THR A 142 -0.67 -11.54 6.98
CA THR A 142 -1.55 -12.50 6.31
C THR A 142 -1.61 -12.14 4.84
N GLN A 143 -1.44 -13.11 3.95
CA GLN A 143 -1.44 -12.88 2.52
C GLN A 143 -2.01 -14.05 1.75
N GLN A 144 -2.44 -13.78 0.52
CA GLN A 144 -2.91 -14.80 -0.41
C GLN A 144 -2.70 -14.27 -1.82
N VAL A 145 -2.40 -15.18 -2.74
CA VAL A 145 -2.50 -14.91 -4.18
C VAL A 145 -3.19 -16.07 -4.87
N ILE A 146 -3.94 -15.76 -5.92
CA ILE A 146 -4.44 -16.72 -6.90
C ILE A 146 -4.08 -16.27 -8.30
N PHE A 147 -3.81 -17.22 -9.16
CA PHE A 147 -3.55 -17.05 -10.59
C PHE A 147 -4.32 -18.08 -11.39
N ASN A 148 -4.84 -17.65 -12.53
CA ASN A 148 -5.45 -18.52 -13.52
C ASN A 148 -5.00 -18.10 -14.92
N GLY A 149 -4.60 -19.06 -15.73
CA GLY A 149 -4.11 -18.81 -17.09
C GLY A 149 -4.02 -20.05 -17.96
N GLY A 150 -3.50 -19.87 -19.15
CA GLY A 150 -3.24 -20.89 -20.16
C GLY A 150 -2.16 -20.42 -21.11
N SER A 151 -2.12 -20.98 -22.32
CA SER A 151 -1.17 -20.58 -23.35
C SER A 151 -1.89 -20.11 -24.61
N GLY A 152 -1.38 -19.05 -25.23
CA GLY A 152 -1.82 -18.53 -26.51
C GLY A 152 -1.50 -19.45 -27.71
N ASN A 153 -0.64 -20.46 -27.54
CA ASN A 153 -0.39 -21.47 -28.57
C ASN A 153 -1.61 -22.42 -28.72
N SER A 154 -2.09 -22.95 -27.60
CA SER A 154 -3.33 -23.72 -27.45
C SER A 154 -3.61 -23.88 -25.96
N ILE A 155 -4.88 -24.01 -25.57
CA ILE A 155 -5.26 -24.35 -24.19
C ILE A 155 -5.67 -25.82 -24.16
N ASN A 156 -4.70 -26.72 -24.00
CA ASN A 156 -5.00 -28.14 -23.75
C ASN A 156 -5.32 -28.37 -22.26
N ASN A 157 -4.83 -27.49 -21.38
CA ASN A 157 -5.12 -27.51 -19.95
C ASN A 157 -4.98 -26.10 -19.35
N ILE A 158 -5.57 -25.90 -18.17
CA ILE A 158 -5.56 -24.63 -17.43
C ILE A 158 -4.42 -24.61 -16.40
N SER A 159 -3.57 -23.59 -16.48
CA SER A 159 -2.54 -23.30 -15.48
C SER A 159 -3.14 -22.54 -14.31
N ARG A 160 -2.83 -23.01 -13.10
CA ARG A 160 -3.34 -22.46 -11.84
C ARG A 160 -2.21 -22.39 -10.83
N TYR A 161 -2.24 -21.34 -10.00
CA TYR A 161 -1.37 -21.19 -8.86
C TYR A 161 -2.13 -20.48 -7.74
N ALA A 162 -1.91 -20.92 -6.50
CA ALA A 162 -2.42 -20.27 -5.32
C ALA A 162 -1.43 -20.45 -4.17
N SER A 163 -1.31 -19.45 -3.31
CA SER A 163 -0.38 -19.49 -2.19
C SER A 163 -0.88 -18.59 -1.07
N SER A 164 -0.93 -19.13 0.16
CA SER A 164 -1.24 -18.40 1.39
C SER A 164 0.01 -17.76 2.03
N SER A 165 1.18 -17.96 1.43
CA SER A 165 2.45 -17.43 1.90
C SER A 165 3.05 -16.38 0.96
N HIS A 166 2.33 -15.99 -0.10
CA HIS A 166 2.75 -14.99 -1.08
C HIS A 166 1.57 -14.07 -1.43
N CYS A 167 1.87 -12.83 -1.85
CA CYS A 167 0.86 -11.85 -2.29
C CYS A 167 0.95 -11.55 -3.80
N ILE A 168 2.02 -12.01 -4.46
CA ILE A 168 2.24 -11.95 -5.91
C ILE A 168 2.61 -13.34 -6.40
N GLY A 169 2.07 -13.75 -7.54
CA GLY A 169 2.31 -15.07 -8.12
C GLY A 169 1.77 -15.19 -9.54
N LEU A 170 2.68 -15.30 -10.52
CA LEU A 170 2.38 -15.54 -11.93
C LEU A 170 3.07 -16.81 -12.38
N ARG A 171 2.29 -17.82 -12.75
CA ARG A 171 2.80 -19.10 -13.26
C ARG A 171 2.83 -19.08 -14.77
N TYR A 172 4.02 -19.15 -15.34
CA TYR A 172 4.23 -19.25 -16.78
C TYR A 172 4.02 -20.69 -17.24
N THR A 173 3.41 -20.89 -18.41
CA THR A 173 2.94 -22.21 -18.83
C THR A 173 3.06 -22.44 -20.33
N ASN A 174 3.24 -23.70 -20.71
CA ASN A 174 3.04 -24.15 -22.09
C ASN A 174 1.57 -24.50 -22.36
N ASN A 175 1.29 -24.94 -23.59
CA ASN A 175 -0.04 -25.35 -24.06
C ASN A 175 -0.69 -26.49 -23.26
N ASN A 176 0.09 -27.32 -22.56
CA ASN A 176 -0.41 -28.43 -21.74
C ASN A 176 -0.67 -28.03 -20.28
N GLY A 177 -0.62 -26.72 -19.94
CA GLY A 177 -0.74 -26.26 -18.56
C GLY A 177 0.50 -26.60 -17.70
N SER A 178 1.60 -27.05 -18.32
CA SER A 178 2.81 -27.44 -17.61
C SER A 178 3.61 -26.20 -17.19
N ASP A 179 4.19 -26.27 -16.00
CA ASP A 179 4.97 -25.16 -15.43
C ASP A 179 6.22 -24.85 -16.26
N LEU A 180 6.37 -23.59 -16.68
CA LEU A 180 7.58 -23.05 -17.29
C LEU A 180 8.32 -22.09 -16.34
N GLY A 181 7.79 -21.88 -15.14
CA GLY A 181 8.38 -21.03 -14.12
C GLY A 181 7.36 -20.15 -13.41
N LEU A 182 7.81 -19.48 -12.37
CA LEU A 182 6.99 -18.72 -11.44
C LEU A 182 7.68 -17.40 -11.11
N THR A 183 6.99 -16.28 -11.28
CA THR A 183 7.36 -15.01 -10.64
C THR A 183 6.48 -14.81 -9.41
N ASN A 184 7.05 -14.81 -8.21
CA ASN A 184 6.29 -14.67 -6.97
C ASN A 184 6.99 -13.77 -5.94
N ALA A 185 6.19 -13.19 -5.05
CA ALA A 185 6.71 -12.41 -3.93
C ALA A 185 5.77 -12.44 -2.73
N SER A 186 6.37 -12.31 -1.54
CA SER A 186 5.69 -12.10 -0.26
C SER A 186 5.90 -10.68 0.24
N LEU A 187 4.89 -10.09 0.89
CA LEU A 187 5.07 -8.84 1.64
C LEU A 187 5.71 -9.19 2.99
N THR A 188 6.82 -8.51 3.34
CA THR A 188 7.59 -8.81 4.56
C THR A 188 7.47 -7.74 5.64
N SER A 189 7.15 -6.50 5.27
CA SER A 189 6.91 -5.42 6.24
C SER A 189 6.13 -4.26 5.62
N PHE A 190 5.19 -3.69 6.38
CA PHE A 190 4.68 -2.35 6.13
C PHE A 190 5.64 -1.30 6.70
N LYS A 191 5.73 -0.14 6.04
CA LYS A 191 6.67 0.94 6.34
C LYS A 191 5.95 2.28 6.35
N ALA A 192 6.55 3.29 6.98
CA ALA A 192 6.00 4.64 7.10
C ALA A 192 5.50 5.24 5.76
N ASP A 193 6.18 4.93 4.66
CA ASP A 193 5.92 5.47 3.33
C ASP A 193 5.66 4.38 2.27
N GLY A 194 5.31 3.16 2.70
CA GLY A 194 4.99 2.07 1.79
C GLY A 194 5.18 0.66 2.37
N PHE A 195 5.81 -0.24 1.65
CA PHE A 195 5.97 -1.64 2.06
C PHE A 195 7.18 -2.30 1.40
N ARG A 196 7.61 -3.44 1.96
CA ARG A 196 8.69 -4.28 1.42
C ARG A 196 8.13 -5.59 0.92
N LEU A 197 8.53 -5.96 -0.29
CA LEU A 197 8.36 -7.29 -0.86
C LEU A 197 9.67 -8.08 -0.76
N ASN A 198 9.57 -9.40 -0.69
CA ASN A 198 10.65 -10.33 -0.97
C ASN A 198 10.24 -11.20 -2.14
N VAL A 199 10.98 -11.11 -3.25
CA VAL A 199 10.76 -11.86 -4.49
C VAL A 199 11.54 -13.16 -4.41
N THR A 200 10.84 -14.29 -4.29
CA THR A 200 11.48 -15.61 -4.12
C THR A 200 11.95 -16.16 -5.46
N THR A 201 11.10 -16.09 -6.49
CA THR A 201 11.41 -16.55 -7.84
C THR A 201 11.03 -15.51 -8.88
N LEU A 202 11.79 -15.43 -9.97
CA LEU A 202 11.58 -14.51 -11.09
C LEU A 202 11.82 -15.23 -12.42
N THR A 203 10.76 -15.62 -13.10
CA THR A 203 10.83 -16.22 -14.45
C THR A 203 10.75 -15.16 -15.53
N ASP A 204 9.98 -14.10 -15.27
CA ASP A 204 9.91 -12.93 -16.12
C ASP A 204 9.67 -11.67 -15.31
N ASN A 205 10.10 -10.55 -15.86
CA ASN A 205 9.77 -9.24 -15.31
C ASN A 205 8.27 -9.01 -15.39
N VAL A 206 7.71 -8.28 -14.43
CA VAL A 206 6.28 -8.00 -14.45
C VAL A 206 5.93 -6.69 -13.78
N VAL A 207 5.03 -5.94 -14.42
CA VAL A 207 4.30 -4.83 -13.82
C VAL A 207 3.24 -5.39 -12.88
N VAL A 208 3.26 -4.91 -11.64
CA VAL A 208 2.22 -5.15 -10.66
C VAL A 208 1.55 -3.81 -10.36
N LEU A 209 0.23 -3.76 -10.54
CA LEU A 209 -0.60 -2.68 -10.02
C LEU A 209 -0.96 -2.98 -8.58
N TYR A 210 -0.95 -1.97 -7.73
CA TYR A 210 -1.32 -2.14 -6.33
C TYR A 210 -2.25 -1.05 -5.81
N GLU A 211 -3.06 -1.43 -4.84
CA GLU A 211 -3.93 -0.56 -4.06
C GLU A 211 -3.50 -0.68 -2.60
N ALA A 212 -2.91 0.37 -2.05
CA ALA A 212 -2.49 0.44 -0.66
C ALA A 212 -3.56 1.16 0.17
N TYR A 213 -3.95 0.55 1.28
CA TYR A 213 -5.00 1.04 2.16
C TYR A 213 -4.40 1.43 3.50
N ARG A 214 -4.76 2.61 3.99
CA ARG A 214 -4.31 3.15 5.27
C ARG A 214 -4.96 2.45 6.47
N ASN A 215 -6.20 1.96 6.30
CA ASN A 215 -7.01 1.31 7.33
C ASN A 215 -7.64 -0.02 6.85
#